data_AF-A0A847DA56-F1
#
_entry.id   AF-A0A847DA56-F1
#
_cell.length_a   1.000
_cell.length_b   1.000
_cell.length_c   1.000
_cell.angle_alpha   90.00
_cell.angle_beta   90.00
_cell.angle_gamma   90.00
#
_symmetry.space_group_name_H-M   'P 1'
#
loop_
_entity.id
_entity.type
_entity.pdbx_description
1 polymer ?
#
loop_
_entity_poly.entity_id
_entity_poly.type
_entity_poly.pdbx_seq_one_letter_code
_entity_poly.pdbx_strand_id
1 'polypeptide(L)'
;MNNRIALSGSLNFVTLPEIFQILGSNNSTGVLKLTSKYTPHPGIIHFSKGNPINAVYGSLKGPKALYGMFGWQEGEYLFYEEDVSPLEVTITKGRMDIVLEALKLLDNEKIKKVGHSSSLAIHAGDKPDSSGMPVLKGPLTDYLYVEREDFYKKGQPIVREGKHGKWIWTVYEGVVRVTRDTPKGPLLLARLGEGCFIGTIRALLYGDYERNASVTAEADLRLCLLDVEPFYNEYSKLSPEFRRLLLSLDQRLRKLNIRAIEIFSEEKDDKEMLKLVSTGKVFEAGDGLYRITEGTAVVDIKNPEGRDIMFSLEANDVIGNIPFVDFGHEPNSAIIIPSKGLKTEKMDPIEIQKEYDKLSRTFKNLIYNICNYIRNTTGYVARLQVKNQGS
;
A
#
# COMPACT_ATOMS: atom_id res chain seq x y z
N MET A 1 24.01 14.88 -20.03
CA MET A 1 23.19 13.74 -20.49
C MET A 1 21.80 13.92 -19.91
N ASN A 2 20.78 14.05 -20.77
CA ASN A 2 19.39 14.18 -20.35
C ASN A 2 18.87 12.79 -19.94
N ASN A 3 18.99 12.42 -18.67
CA ASN A 3 18.40 11.18 -18.16
C ASN A 3 16.89 11.37 -17.97
N ARG A 4 16.15 11.32 -19.07
CA ARG A 4 14.69 11.26 -19.04
C ARG A 4 14.29 9.83 -18.69
N ILE A 5 13.72 9.66 -17.51
CA ILE A 5 13.07 8.41 -17.10
C ILE A 5 11.88 8.20 -18.04
N ALA A 6 11.89 7.10 -18.79
CA ALA A 6 10.84 6.77 -19.76
C ALA A 6 9.79 5.82 -19.17
N LEU A 7 10.17 5.01 -18.19
CA LEU A 7 9.24 4.14 -17.45
C LEU A 7 9.75 3.95 -16.02
N SER A 8 8.85 4.04 -15.03
CA SER A 8 9.18 3.83 -13.61
C SER A 8 8.00 3.25 -12.85
N GLY A 9 8.28 2.54 -11.76
CA GLY A 9 7.24 1.98 -10.90
C GLY A 9 7.79 0.88 -10.01
N SER A 10 6.88 0.07 -9.47
CA SER A 10 7.21 -0.95 -8.48
C SER A 10 6.89 -2.35 -9.00
N LEU A 11 7.82 -3.29 -8.77
CA LEU A 11 7.70 -4.72 -9.10
C LEU A 11 6.53 -5.40 -8.37
N ASN A 12 6.00 -4.75 -7.32
CA ASN A 12 4.79 -5.18 -6.60
C ASN A 12 3.52 -5.11 -7.44
N PHE A 13 3.52 -4.32 -8.52
CA PHE A 13 2.34 -4.07 -9.35
C PHE A 13 2.57 -4.47 -10.81
N VAL A 14 3.78 -4.23 -11.33
CA VAL A 14 4.17 -4.62 -12.68
C VAL A 14 5.38 -5.54 -12.55
N THR A 15 5.13 -6.83 -12.70
CA THR A 15 6.15 -7.87 -12.57
C THR A 15 7.19 -7.75 -13.68
N LEU A 16 8.40 -8.30 -13.46
CA LEU A 16 9.45 -8.27 -14.47
C LEU A 16 9.02 -8.84 -15.84
N PRO A 17 8.24 -9.94 -15.93
CA PRO A 17 7.63 -10.39 -17.19
C PRO A 17 6.77 -9.32 -17.89
N GLU A 18 5.94 -8.59 -17.16
CA GLU A 18 5.07 -7.55 -17.72
C GLU A 18 5.88 -6.34 -18.19
N ILE A 19 6.94 -5.94 -17.46
CA ILE A 19 7.87 -4.91 -17.91
C ILE A 19 8.53 -5.31 -19.23
N PHE A 20 8.92 -6.58 -19.38
CA PHE A 20 9.47 -7.10 -20.63
C PHE A 20 8.45 -7.00 -21.78
N GLN A 21 7.17 -7.27 -21.52
CA GLN A 21 6.11 -7.09 -22.52
C GLN A 21 5.95 -5.62 -22.92
N ILE A 22 5.92 -4.70 -21.96
CA ILE A 22 5.77 -3.25 -22.21
C ILE A 22 6.94 -2.72 -23.06
N LEU A 23 8.18 -2.94 -22.61
CA LEU A 23 9.38 -2.50 -23.35
C LEU A 23 9.49 -3.18 -24.71
N GLY A 24 8.98 -4.40 -24.79
CA GLY A 24 8.94 -5.19 -26.01
C GLY A 24 7.97 -4.67 -27.06
N SER A 25 6.74 -4.34 -26.66
CA SER A 25 5.71 -3.78 -27.54
C SER A 25 6.10 -2.39 -28.05
N ASN A 26 6.84 -1.63 -27.24
CA ASN A 26 7.31 -0.30 -27.59
C ASN A 26 8.65 -0.30 -28.35
N ASN A 27 9.24 -1.46 -28.64
CA ASN A 27 10.58 -1.60 -29.22
C ASN A 27 11.65 -0.75 -28.51
N SER A 28 11.54 -0.61 -27.18
CA SER A 28 12.33 0.33 -26.40
C SER A 28 13.80 -0.08 -26.35
N THR A 29 14.69 0.91 -26.41
CA THR A 29 16.16 0.74 -26.31
C THR A 29 16.64 1.56 -25.13
N GLY A 30 17.42 0.95 -24.23
CA GLY A 30 17.84 1.62 -23.00
C GLY A 30 18.16 0.68 -21.84
N VAL A 31 18.19 1.23 -20.63
CA VAL A 31 18.64 0.55 -19.42
C VAL A 31 17.52 0.47 -18.41
N LEU A 32 17.12 -0.75 -18.05
CA LEU A 32 16.22 -1.05 -16.93
C LEU A 32 17.06 -1.31 -15.68
N LYS A 33 16.91 -0.45 -14.68
CA LYS A 33 17.51 -0.58 -13.36
C LYS A 33 16.47 -1.06 -12.36
N LEU A 34 16.77 -2.14 -11.66
CA LEU A 34 15.98 -2.70 -10.58
C LEU A 34 16.69 -2.44 -9.25
N THR A 35 15.94 -2.01 -8.25
CA THR A 35 16.45 -1.78 -6.88
C THR A 35 15.48 -2.42 -5.89
N SER A 36 16.01 -3.02 -4.83
CA SER A 36 15.17 -3.64 -3.82
C SER A 36 15.86 -3.58 -2.46
N LYS A 37 15.10 -3.30 -1.40
CA LYS A 37 15.65 -3.20 -0.03
C LYS A 37 16.13 -4.55 0.52
N TYR A 38 15.80 -5.66 -0.14
CA TYR A 38 16.19 -7.02 0.26
C TYR A 38 17.49 -7.51 -0.39
N THR A 39 18.10 -6.73 -1.29
CA THR A 39 19.39 -7.07 -1.89
C THR A 39 20.28 -5.85 -2.02
N PRO A 40 21.56 -5.94 -1.62
CA PRO A 40 22.44 -4.78 -1.61
C PRO A 40 22.89 -4.33 -3.01
N HIS A 41 22.72 -5.18 -4.03
CA HIS A 41 23.17 -4.88 -5.39
C HIS A 41 21.97 -4.61 -6.31
N PRO A 42 21.96 -3.46 -7.03
CA PRO A 42 20.95 -3.21 -8.03
C PRO A 42 21.07 -4.23 -9.18
N GLY A 43 19.94 -4.53 -9.79
CA GLY A 43 19.85 -5.27 -11.04
C GLY A 43 19.88 -4.29 -12.21
N ILE A 44 20.59 -4.62 -13.29
CA ILE A 44 20.67 -3.81 -14.50
C ILE A 44 20.41 -4.72 -15.70
N ILE A 45 19.47 -4.33 -16.56
CA ILE A 45 19.14 -5.05 -17.80
C ILE A 45 19.18 -4.04 -18.94
N HIS A 46 19.98 -4.32 -19.96
CA HIS A 46 20.10 -3.50 -21.15
C HIS A 46 19.20 -4.07 -22.24
N PHE A 47 18.39 -3.21 -22.85
CA PHE A 47 17.47 -3.53 -23.93
C PHE A 47 17.90 -2.85 -25.21
N SER A 48 17.82 -3.58 -26.33
CA SER A 48 17.92 -3.03 -27.68
C SER A 48 16.71 -3.48 -28.49
N LYS A 49 15.98 -2.51 -29.04
CA LYS A 49 14.75 -2.74 -29.83
C LYS A 49 13.77 -3.70 -29.13
N GLY A 50 13.53 -3.47 -27.84
CA GLY A 50 12.62 -4.26 -27.00
C GLY A 50 13.14 -5.65 -26.60
N ASN A 51 14.39 -6.00 -26.91
CA ASN A 51 14.99 -7.28 -26.54
C ASN A 51 16.13 -7.10 -25.54
N PRO A 52 16.20 -7.92 -24.48
CA PRO A 52 17.32 -7.86 -23.53
C PRO A 52 18.59 -8.35 -24.21
N ILE A 53 19.66 -7.57 -24.17
CA ILE A 53 20.95 -7.89 -24.78
C ILE A 53 22.05 -8.20 -23.76
N ASN A 54 21.93 -7.68 -22.54
CA ASN A 54 22.90 -7.86 -21.47
C ASN A 54 22.24 -7.61 -20.10
N ALA A 55 22.76 -8.23 -19.04
CA ALA A 55 22.26 -8.05 -17.68
C ALA A 55 23.38 -8.20 -16.63
N VAL A 56 23.25 -7.48 -15.52
CA VAL A 56 24.19 -7.52 -14.40
C VAL A 56 23.40 -7.51 -13.08
N TYR A 57 23.77 -8.40 -12.16
CA TYR A 57 23.22 -8.43 -10.79
C TYR A 57 24.31 -8.92 -9.83
N GLY A 58 24.86 -8.01 -9.02
CA GLY A 58 26.01 -8.30 -8.17
C GLY A 58 27.21 -8.79 -8.99
N SER A 59 27.71 -9.99 -8.69
CA SER A 59 28.79 -10.65 -9.45
C SER A 59 28.31 -11.43 -10.68
N LEU A 60 27.00 -11.61 -10.85
CA LEU A 60 26.42 -12.33 -11.99
C LEU A 60 26.35 -11.43 -13.22
N LYS A 61 26.58 -12.01 -14.41
CA LYS A 61 26.48 -11.33 -15.70
C LYS A 61 25.69 -12.16 -16.73
N GLY A 62 25.17 -11.49 -17.75
CA GLY A 62 24.48 -12.10 -18.88
C GLY A 62 23.21 -12.86 -18.47
N PRO A 63 22.87 -13.99 -19.12
CA PRO A 63 21.63 -14.71 -18.86
C PRO A 63 21.44 -15.13 -17.40
N LYS A 64 22.52 -15.52 -16.69
CA LYS A 64 22.44 -15.91 -15.27
C LYS A 64 21.99 -14.76 -14.37
N ALA A 65 22.49 -13.55 -14.63
CA ALA A 65 22.04 -12.36 -13.92
C ALA A 65 20.56 -12.08 -14.23
N LEU A 66 20.19 -12.19 -15.51
CA LEU A 66 18.83 -11.95 -15.97
C LEU A 66 17.82 -12.86 -15.26
N TYR A 67 18.04 -14.18 -15.28
CA TYR A 67 17.16 -15.14 -14.61
C TYR A 67 17.08 -14.90 -13.10
N GLY A 68 18.20 -14.56 -12.46
CA GLY A 68 18.22 -14.23 -11.02
C GLY A 68 17.29 -13.06 -10.65
N MET A 69 17.10 -12.10 -11.55
CA MET A 69 16.22 -10.95 -11.33
C MET A 69 14.72 -11.27 -11.49
N PHE A 70 14.34 -12.34 -12.19
CA PHE A 70 12.93 -12.80 -12.24
C PHE A 70 12.42 -13.31 -10.89
N GLY A 71 13.32 -13.60 -9.94
CA GLY A 71 12.95 -13.92 -8.55
C GLY A 71 12.53 -12.69 -7.75
N TRP A 72 12.72 -11.46 -8.24
CA TRP A 72 12.42 -10.25 -7.49
C TRP A 72 10.91 -9.99 -7.52
N GLN A 73 10.27 -10.24 -6.38
CA GLN A 73 8.84 -10.02 -6.17
C GLN A 73 8.55 -8.61 -5.66
N GLU A 74 9.54 -7.95 -5.07
CA GLU A 74 9.42 -6.58 -4.57
C GLU A 74 10.66 -5.76 -4.93
N GLY A 75 10.45 -4.50 -5.30
CA GLY A 75 11.50 -3.55 -5.65
C GLY A 75 10.97 -2.44 -6.55
N GLU A 76 11.78 -1.42 -6.77
CA GLU A 76 11.49 -0.33 -7.69
C GLU A 76 12.28 -0.53 -8.99
N TYR A 77 11.64 -0.20 -10.11
CA TYR A 77 12.26 -0.21 -11.42
C TYR A 77 12.28 1.19 -12.04
N LEU A 78 13.37 1.49 -12.74
CA LEU A 78 13.56 2.71 -13.51
C LEU A 78 14.13 2.34 -14.87
N PHE A 79 13.52 2.83 -15.95
CA PHE A 79 13.99 2.65 -17.31
C PHE A 79 14.43 4.00 -17.89
N TYR A 80 15.67 4.03 -18.38
CA TYR A 80 16.27 5.17 -19.06
C TYR A 80 16.44 4.83 -20.54
N GLU A 81 15.97 5.69 -21.43
CA GLU A 81 16.31 5.59 -22.85
C GLU A 81 17.76 6.06 -23.04
N GLU A 82 18.64 5.13 -23.39
CA GLU A 82 20.07 5.36 -23.55
C GLU A 82 20.60 4.52 -24.72
N ASP A 83 21.69 4.97 -25.35
CA ASP A 83 22.36 4.19 -26.40
C ASP A 83 23.13 3.03 -25.77
N VAL A 84 22.71 1.81 -26.10
CA VAL A 84 23.31 0.57 -25.60
C VAL A 84 24.20 -0.11 -26.65
N SER A 85 24.35 0.48 -27.84
CA SER A 85 25.14 -0.07 -28.95
C SER A 85 26.60 -0.42 -28.60
N PRO A 86 27.28 0.30 -27.68
CA PRO A 86 28.65 -0.03 -27.28
C PRO A 86 28.78 -1.29 -26.40
N LEU A 87 27.67 -1.85 -25.92
CA LEU A 87 27.69 -2.98 -25.00
C LEU A 87 27.79 -4.33 -25.73
N GLU A 88 28.55 -5.25 -25.16
CA GLU A 88 28.60 -6.62 -25.62
C GLU A 88 27.24 -7.32 -25.45
N VAL A 89 26.75 -7.95 -26.52
CA VAL A 89 25.52 -8.74 -26.52
C VAL A 89 25.82 -10.13 -25.96
N THR A 90 25.39 -10.38 -24.72
CA THR A 90 25.59 -11.66 -24.03
C THR A 90 24.30 -12.48 -23.93
N ILE A 91 23.17 -11.89 -24.30
CA ILE A 91 21.84 -12.51 -24.27
C ILE A 91 21.32 -12.51 -25.70
N THR A 92 21.25 -13.71 -26.30
CA THR A 92 20.85 -13.90 -27.70
C THR A 92 19.51 -14.61 -27.87
N LYS A 93 18.93 -15.11 -26.77
CA LYS A 93 17.62 -15.77 -26.75
C LYS A 93 16.50 -14.74 -26.97
N GLY A 94 15.42 -15.18 -27.60
CA GLY A 94 14.23 -14.34 -27.78
C GLY A 94 13.57 -13.99 -26.44
N ARG A 95 12.96 -12.81 -26.37
CA ARG A 95 12.29 -12.31 -25.15
C ARG A 95 11.28 -13.30 -24.56
N MET A 96 10.48 -13.96 -25.41
CA MET A 96 9.48 -14.93 -24.97
C MET A 96 10.13 -16.19 -24.38
N ASP A 97 11.20 -16.68 -25.00
CA ASP A 97 11.95 -17.85 -24.50
C ASP A 97 12.55 -17.55 -23.13
N ILE A 98 13.10 -16.35 -22.94
CA ILE A 98 13.66 -15.89 -21.67
C ILE A 98 12.58 -15.86 -20.58
N VAL A 99 11.41 -15.26 -20.87
CA VAL A 99 10.32 -15.16 -19.89
C VAL A 99 9.82 -16.56 -19.51
N LEU A 100 9.55 -17.42 -20.50
CA LEU A 100 9.08 -18.78 -20.24
C LEU A 100 10.09 -19.63 -19.46
N GLU A 101 11.38 -19.54 -19.81
CA GLU A 101 12.45 -20.24 -19.10
C GLU A 101 12.62 -19.70 -17.67
N ALA A 102 12.54 -18.39 -17.47
CA ALA A 102 12.63 -17.77 -16.15
C ALA A 102 11.46 -18.20 -15.25
N LEU A 103 10.23 -18.21 -15.77
CA LEU A 103 9.05 -18.68 -15.01
C LEU A 103 9.16 -20.16 -14.66
N LYS A 104 9.61 -21.01 -15.59
CA LYS A 104 9.90 -22.43 -15.29
C LYS A 104 10.96 -22.60 -14.21
N LEU A 105 12.01 -21.79 -14.23
CA LEU A 105 13.06 -21.83 -13.21
C LEU A 105 12.57 -21.32 -11.85
N LEU A 106 11.62 -20.38 -11.84
CA LEU A 106 10.99 -19.86 -10.63
C LEU A 106 10.05 -20.88 -9.99
N ASP A 107 9.21 -21.55 -10.81
CA ASP A 107 8.27 -22.59 -10.35
C ASP A 107 8.99 -23.83 -9.81
N ASN A 108 10.13 -24.18 -10.41
CA ASN A 108 10.99 -25.27 -9.95
C ASN A 108 11.93 -24.85 -8.80
N GLU A 109 11.73 -23.67 -8.20
CA GLU A 109 12.52 -23.12 -7.07
C GLU A 109 14.04 -22.99 -7.35
N LYS A 110 14.45 -22.95 -8.62
CA LYS A 110 15.86 -22.79 -9.03
C LYS A 110 16.32 -21.32 -9.04
N ILE A 111 15.40 -20.37 -8.97
CA ILE A 111 15.67 -18.95 -8.79
C ILE A 111 15.29 -18.55 -7.37
N LYS A 112 16.24 -17.96 -6.63
CA LYS A 112 15.99 -17.42 -5.29
C LYS A 112 15.00 -16.25 -5.41
N LYS A 113 13.86 -16.36 -4.75
CA LYS A 113 12.91 -15.24 -4.60
C LYS A 113 13.59 -14.12 -3.79
N VAL A 114 13.33 -12.86 -4.13
CA VAL A 114 13.84 -11.65 -3.46
C VAL A 114 12.64 -10.74 -3.18
N GLY A 115 12.41 -10.41 -1.91
CA GLY A 115 11.14 -9.85 -1.40
C GLY A 115 10.92 -10.23 0.07
N HIS A 116 9.82 -9.84 0.72
CA HIS A 116 9.51 -10.30 2.09
C HIS A 116 9.47 -11.85 2.22
N SER A 117 9.23 -12.55 1.10
CA SER A 117 9.29 -14.02 0.98
C SER A 117 10.72 -14.60 0.98
N SER A 118 11.76 -13.79 0.87
CA SER A 118 13.17 -14.25 0.77
C SER A 118 13.94 -14.20 2.07
N SER A 119 13.47 -13.41 3.03
CA SER A 119 13.87 -13.44 4.44
C SER A 119 12.95 -14.33 5.29
N LEU A 120 11.89 -14.86 4.69
CA LEU A 120 11.05 -15.91 5.24
C LEU A 120 11.34 -17.19 4.44
N ALA A 121 12.46 -17.85 4.76
CA ALA A 121 12.48 -19.29 4.61
C ALA A 121 11.24 -19.77 5.38
N ILE A 122 10.30 -20.29 4.59
CA ILE A 122 9.02 -20.80 5.03
C ILE A 122 9.33 -21.85 6.11
N HIS A 123 9.09 -21.51 7.38
CA HIS A 123 8.52 -22.52 8.26
C HIS A 123 7.17 -22.83 7.66
N ALA A 124 7.14 -23.90 6.85
CA ALA A 124 5.92 -24.53 6.38
C ALA A 124 5.19 -25.01 7.64
N GLY A 125 4.31 -24.16 8.17
CA GLY A 125 3.72 -24.35 9.48
C GLY A 125 2.32 -23.75 9.61
N ASP A 126 2.07 -22.57 9.05
CA ASP A 126 0.76 -21.93 9.22
C ASP A 126 -0.04 -21.93 7.92
N LYS A 127 -0.99 -22.87 7.86
CA LYS A 127 -2.16 -22.76 6.97
C LYS A 127 -2.81 -21.38 7.19
N PRO A 128 -3.34 -20.72 6.14
CA PRO A 128 -4.25 -19.61 6.36
C PRO A 128 -5.35 -20.09 7.30
N ASP A 129 -5.56 -19.37 8.40
CA ASP A 129 -6.72 -19.60 9.24
C ASP A 129 -7.98 -19.49 8.37
N SER A 130 -9.04 -20.19 8.79
CA SER A 130 -10.37 -20.29 8.18
C SER A 130 -11.01 -18.95 7.76
N SER A 131 -10.46 -17.81 8.19
CA SER A 131 -10.87 -16.46 7.82
C SER A 131 -10.36 -15.96 6.46
N GLY A 132 -9.30 -16.56 5.89
CA GLY A 132 -8.74 -16.16 4.59
C GLY A 132 -8.09 -14.76 4.55
N MET A 133 -7.88 -14.11 5.70
CA MET A 133 -7.29 -12.76 5.78
C MET A 133 -5.75 -12.82 5.94
N PRO A 134 -4.97 -12.14 5.08
CA PRO A 134 -3.51 -12.15 5.18
C PRO A 134 -3.02 -11.36 6.40
N VAL A 135 -1.85 -11.73 6.92
CA VAL A 135 -1.16 -10.97 7.97
C VAL A 135 -0.43 -9.80 7.32
N LEU A 136 -0.79 -8.59 7.71
CA LEU A 136 -0.12 -7.37 7.27
C LEU A 136 1.20 -7.22 8.01
N LYS A 137 2.23 -6.81 7.28
CA LYS A 137 3.53 -6.42 7.85
C LYS A 137 3.89 -5.01 7.41
N GLY A 138 4.74 -4.36 8.19
CA GLY A 138 5.25 -3.02 7.91
C GLY A 138 6.77 -2.95 8.02
N PRO A 139 7.35 -1.77 7.74
CA PRO A 139 8.75 -1.52 8.02
C PRO A 139 9.03 -1.62 9.53
N LEU A 140 10.22 -2.08 9.89
CA LEU A 140 10.63 -2.19 11.29
C LEU A 140 10.62 -0.84 11.99
N THR A 141 10.28 -0.89 13.27
CA THR A 141 10.24 0.27 14.15
C THR A 141 11.64 0.71 14.52
N ASP A 142 11.85 2.02 14.51
CA ASP A 142 13.05 2.62 15.06
C ASP A 142 12.96 2.63 16.59
N TYR A 143 13.86 1.91 17.24
CA TYR A 143 13.92 1.77 18.69
C TYR A 143 14.09 3.10 19.42
N LEU A 144 14.56 4.15 18.75
CA LEU A 144 14.65 5.49 19.33
C LEU A 144 13.29 6.07 19.77
N TYR A 145 12.19 5.59 19.16
CA TYR A 145 10.84 6.04 19.47
C TYR A 145 10.11 5.14 20.48
N VAL A 146 10.77 4.09 20.96
CA VAL A 146 10.17 3.11 21.87
C VAL A 146 10.31 3.58 23.31
N GLU A 147 9.18 3.84 23.96
CA GLU A 147 9.14 4.18 25.39
C GLU A 147 9.36 2.92 26.24
N ARG A 148 8.67 1.82 25.89
CA ARG A 148 8.82 0.52 26.55
C ARG A 148 8.30 -0.61 25.68
N GLU A 149 8.59 -1.83 26.12
CA GLU A 149 8.07 -3.05 25.51
C GLU A 149 7.03 -3.70 26.41
N ASP A 150 5.89 -4.07 25.82
CA ASP A 150 4.80 -4.76 26.48
C ASP A 150 4.70 -6.19 25.89
N PHE A 151 4.62 -7.20 26.76
CA PHE A 151 4.53 -8.61 26.38
C PHE A 151 3.14 -9.14 26.64
N TYR A 152 2.56 -9.83 25.66
CA TYR A 152 1.23 -10.42 25.78
C TYR A 152 1.26 -11.90 25.41
N LYS A 153 0.44 -12.69 26.10
CA LYS A 153 0.16 -14.08 25.75
C LYS A 153 -1.01 -14.17 24.78
N LYS A 154 -1.03 -15.24 23.98
CA LYS A 154 -2.17 -15.55 23.09
C LYS A 154 -3.52 -15.36 23.80
N GLY A 155 -4.44 -14.66 23.14
CA GLY A 155 -5.79 -14.38 23.63
C GLY A 155 -5.92 -13.17 24.55
N GLN A 156 -4.81 -12.56 25.00
CA GLN A 156 -4.90 -11.38 25.85
C GLN A 156 -5.36 -10.14 25.07
N PRO A 157 -6.26 -9.33 25.64
CA PRO A 157 -6.70 -8.06 25.03
C PRO A 157 -5.63 -6.99 25.25
N ILE A 158 -5.31 -6.25 24.18
CA ILE A 158 -4.39 -5.11 24.18
C ILE A 158 -5.19 -3.80 24.18
N VAL A 159 -6.16 -3.71 23.27
CA VAL A 159 -7.05 -2.56 23.11
C VAL A 159 -8.49 -3.04 23.15
N ARG A 160 -9.37 -2.28 23.80
CA ARG A 160 -10.81 -2.52 23.77
C ARG A 160 -11.51 -1.39 23.04
N GLU A 161 -12.44 -1.75 22.17
CA GLU A 161 -13.36 -0.83 21.52
C GLU A 161 -14.11 0.03 22.56
N GLY A 162 -14.39 1.28 22.20
CA GLY A 162 -15.07 2.27 23.05
C GLY A 162 -14.23 2.83 24.20
N LYS A 163 -13.04 2.28 24.46
CA LYS A 163 -12.13 2.83 25.47
C LYS A 163 -11.35 4.01 24.93
N HIS A 164 -11.05 4.94 25.83
CA HIS A 164 -10.25 6.13 25.52
C HIS A 164 -8.77 5.84 25.76
N GLY A 165 -7.91 6.33 24.88
CA GLY A 165 -6.46 6.26 25.08
C GLY A 165 -5.69 6.61 23.81
N LYS A 166 -4.59 7.37 23.96
CA LYS A 166 -3.77 7.93 22.86
C LYS A 166 -2.50 7.14 22.55
N TRP A 167 -2.38 5.93 23.07
CA TRP A 167 -1.18 5.11 22.87
C TRP A 167 -1.04 4.62 21.43
N ILE A 168 0.19 4.64 20.93
CA ILE A 168 0.50 4.01 19.65
C ILE A 168 1.46 2.88 19.96
N TRP A 169 1.11 1.67 19.54
CA TRP A 169 2.03 0.55 19.59
C TRP A 169 2.50 0.21 18.20
N THR A 170 3.59 -0.54 18.17
CA THR A 170 4.02 -1.28 17.00
C THR A 170 4.29 -2.72 17.37
N VAL A 171 3.91 -3.62 16.47
CA VAL A 171 4.18 -5.05 16.63
C VAL A 171 5.65 -5.28 16.31
N TYR A 172 6.41 -5.65 17.34
CA TYR A 172 7.80 -6.09 17.15
C TYR A 172 7.85 -7.57 16.80
N GLU A 173 7.05 -8.39 17.49
CA GLU A 173 6.98 -9.83 17.27
C GLU A 173 5.55 -10.35 17.48
N GLY A 174 5.17 -11.35 16.68
CA GLY A 174 3.86 -12.00 16.73
C GLY A 174 2.80 -11.34 15.85
N VAL A 175 1.53 -11.68 16.10
CA VAL A 175 0.37 -11.21 15.31
C VAL A 175 -0.78 -10.81 16.23
N VAL A 176 -1.31 -9.60 16.03
CA VAL A 176 -2.59 -9.18 16.63
C VAL A 176 -3.72 -9.33 15.63
N ARG A 177 -4.92 -9.59 16.15
CA ARG A 177 -6.16 -9.43 15.41
C ARG A 177 -6.86 -8.15 15.81
N VAL A 178 -7.38 -7.44 14.82
CA VAL A 178 -8.20 -6.24 14.99
C VAL A 178 -9.65 -6.61 14.68
N THR A 179 -10.53 -6.46 15.65
CA THR A 179 -11.94 -6.83 15.52
C THR A 179 -12.89 -5.69 15.86
N ARG A 180 -14.11 -5.80 15.36
CA ARG A 180 -15.26 -4.96 15.70
C ARG A 180 -16.40 -5.80 16.18
N ASP A 181 -17.07 -5.37 17.23
CA ASP A 181 -18.33 -5.98 17.60
C ASP A 181 -19.43 -5.49 16.64
N THR A 182 -20.24 -6.43 16.16
CA THR A 182 -21.40 -6.13 15.29
C THR A 182 -22.61 -6.91 15.79
N PRO A 183 -23.85 -6.54 15.40
CA PRO A 183 -25.04 -7.30 15.75
C PRO A 183 -24.99 -8.78 15.31
N LYS A 184 -24.24 -9.10 14.26
CA LYS A 184 -24.04 -10.49 13.77
C LYS A 184 -22.82 -11.20 14.37
N GLY A 185 -22.19 -10.60 15.38
CA GLY A 185 -20.98 -11.10 16.01
C GLY A 185 -19.71 -10.35 15.58
N PRO A 186 -18.54 -10.72 16.13
CA PRO A 186 -17.32 -9.97 15.92
C PRO A 186 -16.81 -10.10 14.48
N LEU A 187 -16.63 -8.98 13.80
CA LEU A 187 -16.02 -8.88 12.48
C LEU A 187 -14.50 -8.74 12.61
N LEU A 188 -13.74 -9.60 11.93
CA LEU A 188 -12.29 -9.46 11.77
C LEU A 188 -11.98 -8.40 10.70
N LEU A 189 -11.37 -7.29 11.11
CA LEU A 189 -11.00 -6.19 10.21
C LEU A 189 -9.58 -6.30 9.66
N ALA A 190 -8.62 -6.80 10.46
CA ALA A 190 -7.23 -6.94 10.06
C ALA A 190 -6.48 -7.92 10.95
N ARG A 191 -5.39 -8.47 10.42
CA ARG A 191 -4.35 -9.17 11.17
C ARG A 191 -3.04 -8.41 10.99
N LEU A 192 -2.46 -7.92 12.07
CA LEU A 192 -1.27 -7.07 12.02
C LEU A 192 -0.09 -7.80 12.67
N GLY A 193 0.99 -7.96 11.91
CA GLY A 193 2.24 -8.56 12.35
C GLY A 193 3.38 -7.52 12.43
N GLU A 194 4.60 -8.01 12.47
CA GLU A 194 5.84 -7.23 12.58
C GLU A 194 5.87 -5.94 11.73
N GLY A 195 6.23 -4.83 12.37
CA GLY A 195 6.35 -3.50 11.76
C GLY A 195 5.00 -2.77 11.56
N CYS A 196 3.87 -3.40 11.90
CA CYS A 196 2.57 -2.73 11.87
C CYS A 196 2.34 -1.85 13.10
N PHE A 197 1.56 -0.80 12.92
CA PHE A 197 1.16 0.14 13.96
C PHE A 197 -0.25 -0.19 14.45
N ILE A 198 -0.42 -0.18 15.77
CA ILE A 198 -1.72 -0.25 16.44
C ILE A 198 -2.04 1.15 16.96
N GLY A 199 -2.93 1.83 16.23
CA GLY A 199 -3.18 3.26 16.40
C GLY A 199 -2.86 4.01 15.10
N THR A 200 -3.38 5.22 14.99
CA THR A 200 -3.26 6.05 13.80
C THR A 200 -2.88 7.47 14.19
N ILE A 201 -2.74 8.36 13.20
CA ILE A 201 -2.40 9.77 13.40
C ILE A 201 -3.36 10.50 14.35
N ARG A 202 -4.60 10.02 14.53
CA ARG A 202 -5.57 10.62 15.45
C ARG A 202 -5.15 10.60 16.91
N ALA A 203 -4.29 9.66 17.31
CA ALA A 203 -3.71 9.65 18.64
C ALA A 203 -2.88 10.92 18.95
N LEU A 204 -2.42 11.64 17.92
CA LEU A 204 -1.64 12.88 18.05
C LEU A 204 -2.52 14.13 18.21
N LEU A 205 -3.84 14.01 18.06
CA LEU A 205 -4.75 15.15 18.12
C LEU A 205 -5.12 15.51 19.56
N TYR A 206 -5.46 16.79 19.75
CA TYR A 206 -6.05 17.27 21.00
C TYR A 206 -7.50 16.78 21.14
N GLY A 207 -7.94 16.55 22.38
CA GLY A 207 -9.28 16.00 22.69
C GLY A 207 -9.32 14.50 22.90
N ASP A 208 -10.52 13.96 23.12
CA ASP A 208 -10.74 12.55 23.39
C ASP A 208 -10.71 11.71 22.11
N TYR A 209 -9.95 10.63 22.17
CA TYR A 209 -9.86 9.64 21.11
C TYR A 209 -10.42 8.31 21.59
N GLU A 210 -11.58 7.97 21.05
CA GLU A 210 -12.23 6.68 21.27
C GLU A 210 -11.61 5.62 20.35
N ARG A 211 -11.24 4.48 20.94
CA ARG A 211 -10.77 3.33 20.20
C ARG A 211 -11.92 2.75 19.43
N ASN A 212 -11.79 2.86 18.13
CA ASN A 212 -12.81 2.34 17.25
C ASN A 212 -12.77 0.79 17.29
N ALA A 213 -11.62 0.11 17.48
CA ALA A 213 -11.47 -1.36 17.45
C ALA A 213 -11.05 -2.00 18.75
N SER A 214 -11.35 -3.29 18.88
CA SER A 214 -10.67 -4.18 19.81
C SER A 214 -9.44 -4.81 19.14
N VAL A 215 -8.38 -5.01 19.92
CA VAL A 215 -7.13 -5.62 19.48
C VAL A 215 -6.73 -6.71 20.47
N THR A 216 -6.54 -7.92 19.97
CA THR A 216 -6.27 -9.12 20.78
C THR A 216 -5.09 -9.89 20.21
N ALA A 217 -4.30 -10.52 21.08
CA ALA A 217 -3.16 -11.35 20.69
C ALA A 217 -3.61 -12.65 20.02
N GLU A 218 -3.15 -12.95 18.80
CA GLU A 218 -3.37 -14.27 18.15
C GLU A 218 -2.29 -15.29 18.55
N ALA A 219 -1.09 -14.80 18.86
CA ALA A 219 0.05 -15.56 19.36
C ALA A 219 0.68 -14.83 20.54
N ASP A 220 1.76 -15.36 21.12
CA ASP A 220 2.57 -14.60 22.06
C ASP A 220 3.17 -13.38 21.32
N LEU A 221 3.12 -12.22 21.97
CA LEU A 221 3.46 -10.93 21.36
C LEU A 221 4.54 -10.19 22.13
N ARG A 222 5.33 -9.44 21.35
CA ARG A 222 6.10 -8.31 21.84
C ARG A 222 5.65 -7.07 21.10
N LEU A 223 5.07 -6.13 21.83
CA LEU A 223 4.68 -4.82 21.33
C LEU A 223 5.66 -3.77 21.85
N CYS A 224 6.00 -2.79 21.03
CA CYS A 224 6.70 -1.59 21.47
C CYS A 224 5.67 -0.48 21.63
N LEU A 225 5.51 0.03 22.85
CA LEU A 225 4.78 1.28 23.09
C LEU A 225 5.66 2.44 22.64
N LEU A 226 5.10 3.32 21.81
CA LEU A 226 5.82 4.47 21.29
C LEU A 226 5.62 5.70 22.17
N ASP A 227 6.71 6.44 22.35
CA ASP A 227 6.64 7.80 22.87
C ASP A 227 5.98 8.69 21.79
N VAL A 228 4.81 9.23 22.13
CA VAL A 228 4.00 10.06 21.21
C VAL A 228 4.49 11.49 21.14
N GLU A 229 5.34 11.95 22.06
CA GLU A 229 5.82 13.34 22.11
C GLU A 229 6.66 13.72 20.88
N PRO A 230 7.65 12.91 20.42
CA PRO A 230 8.34 13.15 19.16
C PRO A 230 7.40 13.23 17.95
N PHE A 231 6.38 12.37 17.88
CA PHE A 231 5.39 12.40 16.80
C PHE A 231 4.53 13.65 16.86
N TYR A 232 4.11 14.08 18.05
CA TYR A 232 3.34 15.31 18.23
C TYR A 232 4.16 16.54 17.80
N ASN A 233 5.42 16.63 18.24
CA ASN A 233 6.33 17.71 17.86
C ASN A 233 6.53 17.77 16.34
N GLU A 234 6.71 16.61 15.69
CA GLU A 234 6.81 16.54 14.23
C GLU A 234 5.50 16.96 13.55
N TYR A 235 4.36 16.41 13.98
CA TYR A 235 3.03 16.72 13.44
C TYR A 235 2.64 18.20 13.58
N SER A 236 2.96 18.82 14.72
CA SER A 236 2.66 20.22 15.01
C SER A 236 3.43 21.23 14.14
N LYS A 237 4.56 20.82 13.57
CA LYS A 237 5.37 21.62 12.64
C LYS A 237 4.90 21.53 11.19
N LEU A 238 4.02 20.58 10.89
CA LEU A 238 3.53 20.36 9.53
C LEU A 238 2.63 21.50 9.06
N SER A 239 2.60 21.75 7.76
CA SER A 239 1.67 22.67 7.14
C SER A 239 0.21 22.26 7.42
N PRO A 240 -0.74 23.21 7.46
CA PRO A 240 -2.16 22.88 7.55
C PRO A 240 -2.60 21.93 6.42
N GLU A 241 -2.05 22.08 5.23
CA GLU A 241 -2.35 21.28 4.04
C GLU A 241 -1.91 19.83 4.23
N PHE A 242 -0.68 19.60 4.71
CA PHE A 242 -0.18 18.26 4.97
C PHE A 242 -0.91 17.59 6.14
N ARG A 243 -1.21 18.34 7.22
CA ARG A 243 -2.03 17.81 8.33
C ARG A 243 -3.41 17.35 7.87
N ARG A 244 -4.07 18.12 6.98
CA ARG A 244 -5.36 17.73 6.39
C ARG A 244 -5.24 16.47 5.55
N LEU A 245 -4.18 16.34 4.75
CA LEU A 245 -3.89 15.13 3.98
C LEU A 245 -3.82 13.88 4.90
N LEU A 246 -3.04 13.96 5.98
CA LEU A 246 -2.91 12.85 6.94
C LEU A 246 -4.24 12.49 7.60
N LEU A 247 -5.05 13.49 7.95
CA LEU A 247 -6.36 13.29 8.54
C LEU A 247 -7.36 12.69 7.55
N SER A 248 -7.29 13.07 6.26
CA SER A 248 -8.13 12.49 5.22
C SER A 248 -7.80 11.00 5.01
N LEU A 249 -6.52 10.61 5.02
CA LEU A 249 -6.12 9.20 4.96
C LEU A 249 -6.68 8.38 6.14
N ASP A 250 -6.54 8.89 7.37
CA ASP A 250 -7.11 8.24 8.54
C ASP A 250 -8.65 8.12 8.46
N GLN A 251 -9.32 9.18 8.02
CA GLN A 251 -10.78 9.20 7.87
C GLN A 251 -11.24 8.18 6.82
N ARG A 252 -10.51 8.02 5.71
CA ARG A 252 -10.77 6.97 4.70
C ARG A 252 -10.70 5.57 5.31
N LEU A 253 -9.66 5.26 6.08
CA LEU A 253 -9.55 3.96 6.75
C LEU A 253 -10.74 3.72 7.70
N ARG A 254 -11.15 4.73 8.44
CA ARG A 254 -12.31 4.65 9.33
C ARG A 254 -13.61 4.38 8.57
N LYS A 255 -13.87 5.15 7.50
CA LYS A 255 -15.06 4.98 6.65
C LYS A 255 -15.11 3.60 5.99
N LEU A 256 -13.96 3.08 5.54
CA LEU A 256 -13.85 1.71 5.02
C LEU A 256 -14.17 0.65 6.08
N ASN A 257 -13.68 0.80 7.31
CA ASN A 257 -14.02 -0.13 8.39
C ASN A 257 -15.52 -0.10 8.71
N ILE A 258 -16.13 1.08 8.73
CA ILE A 258 -17.59 1.22 8.90
C ILE A 258 -18.32 0.51 7.76
N ARG A 259 -17.86 0.72 6.52
CA ARG A 259 -18.44 0.05 5.36
C ARG A 259 -18.39 -1.47 5.45
N ALA A 260 -17.25 -2.02 5.88
CA ALA A 260 -17.11 -3.45 6.10
C ALA A 260 -18.13 -3.99 7.11
N ILE A 261 -18.39 -3.22 8.19
CA ILE A 261 -19.40 -3.56 9.21
C ILE A 261 -20.80 -3.52 8.60
N GLU A 262 -21.17 -2.46 7.87
CA GLU A 262 -22.48 -2.33 7.22
C GLU A 262 -22.77 -3.52 6.29
N ILE A 263 -21.78 -3.93 5.48
CA ILE A 263 -21.93 -5.06 4.55
C ILE A 263 -22.04 -6.38 5.32
N PHE A 264 -21.19 -6.59 6.33
CA PHE A 264 -21.22 -7.80 7.14
C PHE A 264 -22.53 -7.95 7.92
N SER A 265 -23.06 -6.85 8.46
CA SER A 265 -24.33 -6.81 9.17
C SER A 265 -25.55 -6.87 8.26
N GLU A 266 -25.38 -6.83 6.92
CA GLU A 266 -26.46 -6.65 5.92
C GLU A 266 -27.28 -5.36 6.13
N GLU A 267 -26.63 -4.31 6.66
CA GLU A 267 -27.19 -2.98 6.91
C GLU A 267 -26.76 -1.96 5.84
N LYS A 268 -26.02 -2.39 4.82
CA LYS A 268 -25.55 -1.54 3.73
C LYS A 268 -26.73 -0.89 2.99
N ASP A 269 -26.88 0.42 3.14
CA ASP A 269 -27.83 1.23 2.36
C ASP A 269 -27.09 2.32 1.55
N ASP A 270 -27.17 2.21 0.23
CA ASP A 270 -26.50 3.11 -0.70
C ASP A 270 -27.39 4.27 -1.13
N LYS A 271 -28.68 4.30 -0.75
CA LYS A 271 -29.65 5.28 -1.26
C LYS A 271 -29.21 6.73 -1.04
N GLU A 272 -28.74 7.06 0.16
CA GLU A 272 -28.27 8.43 0.45
C GLU A 272 -27.02 8.78 -0.35
N MET A 273 -26.04 7.86 -0.47
CA MET A 273 -24.84 8.11 -1.26
C MET A 273 -25.12 8.19 -2.76
N LEU A 274 -26.07 7.40 -3.26
CA LEU A 274 -26.54 7.45 -4.65
C LEU A 274 -27.24 8.77 -4.99
N LYS A 275 -27.90 9.43 -4.02
CA LYS A 275 -28.44 10.79 -4.21
C LYS A 275 -27.33 11.83 -4.39
N LEU A 276 -26.14 11.59 -3.83
CA LEU A 276 -24.99 12.47 -3.98
C LEU A 276 -24.31 12.32 -5.35
N VAL A 277 -24.50 11.21 -6.04
CA VAL A 277 -23.92 10.96 -7.38
C VAL A 277 -24.55 11.94 -8.38
N SER A 278 -23.79 12.95 -8.80
CA SER A 278 -24.19 13.86 -9.88
C SER A 278 -23.63 13.41 -11.24
N THR A 279 -24.16 13.96 -12.33
CA THR A 279 -23.62 13.78 -13.69
C THR A 279 -22.39 14.68 -13.98
N GLY A 280 -21.82 15.31 -12.95
CA GLY A 280 -20.66 16.19 -13.09
C GLY A 280 -19.39 15.47 -13.55
N LYS A 281 -18.36 16.25 -13.92
CA LYS A 281 -17.04 15.70 -14.28
C LYS A 281 -16.50 14.90 -13.09
N VAL A 282 -16.29 13.61 -13.33
CA VAL A 282 -15.62 12.69 -12.44
C VAL A 282 -14.14 13.06 -12.29
N PHE A 283 -13.56 12.89 -11.10
CA PHE A 283 -12.10 12.96 -10.96
C PHE A 283 -11.50 11.58 -11.25
N GLU A 284 -10.60 11.54 -12.23
CA GLU A 284 -9.89 10.34 -12.67
C GLU A 284 -8.37 10.49 -12.49
N ALA A 285 -7.64 9.42 -12.80
CA ALA A 285 -6.20 9.39 -12.83
C ALA A 285 -5.59 10.61 -13.52
N GLY A 286 -4.69 11.33 -12.83
CA GLY A 286 -3.93 12.43 -13.42
C GLY A 286 -4.56 13.81 -13.29
N ASP A 287 -5.75 13.95 -12.72
CA ASP A 287 -6.36 15.27 -12.52
C ASP A 287 -5.57 16.17 -11.55
N GLY A 288 -4.68 15.63 -10.71
CA GLY A 288 -3.86 16.38 -9.74
C GLY A 288 -4.14 15.97 -8.30
N LEU A 289 -3.88 16.89 -7.35
CA LEU A 289 -4.19 16.73 -5.92
C LEU A 289 -5.07 17.91 -5.49
N TYR A 290 -6.20 17.62 -4.86
CA TYR A 290 -7.17 18.64 -4.47
C TYR A 290 -7.73 18.41 -3.07
N ARG A 291 -8.04 19.50 -2.39
CA ARG A 291 -8.79 19.51 -1.13
C ARG A 291 -10.25 19.87 -1.42
N ILE A 292 -11.19 19.15 -0.81
CA ILE A 292 -12.60 19.54 -0.82
C ILE A 292 -12.80 20.71 0.15
N THR A 293 -13.33 21.82 -0.34
CA THR A 293 -13.65 23.01 0.48
C THR A 293 -15.12 23.08 0.84
N GLU A 294 -15.99 22.58 -0.04
CA GLU A 294 -17.44 22.58 0.14
C GLU A 294 -18.05 21.41 -0.64
N GLY A 295 -19.14 20.82 -0.12
CA GLY A 295 -19.84 19.70 -0.75
C GLY A 295 -19.26 18.33 -0.38
N THR A 296 -19.67 17.31 -1.15
CA THR A 296 -19.30 15.92 -0.91
C THR A 296 -18.92 15.22 -2.20
N ALA A 297 -18.18 14.13 -2.12
CA ALA A 297 -17.94 13.24 -3.24
C ALA A 297 -18.12 11.79 -2.79
N VAL A 298 -18.26 10.87 -3.73
CA VAL A 298 -18.38 9.44 -3.47
C VAL A 298 -17.20 8.72 -4.09
N VAL A 299 -16.58 7.81 -3.34
CA VAL A 299 -15.55 6.90 -3.83
C VAL A 299 -16.23 5.65 -4.36
N ASP A 300 -16.13 5.44 -5.65
CA ASP A 300 -16.73 4.31 -6.39
C ASP A 300 -15.60 3.46 -6.98
N ILE A 301 -15.55 2.18 -6.64
CA ILE A 301 -14.53 1.26 -7.17
C ILE A 301 -15.11 0.51 -8.36
N LYS A 302 -14.38 0.55 -9.49
CA LYS A 302 -14.79 -0.18 -10.71
C LYS A 302 -14.78 -1.68 -10.42
N ASN A 303 -15.94 -2.33 -10.48
CA ASN A 303 -16.09 -3.78 -10.49
C ASN A 303 -16.65 -4.22 -11.87
N PRO A 304 -16.21 -5.35 -12.45
CA PRO A 304 -16.85 -5.98 -13.61
C PRO A 304 -18.39 -6.01 -13.62
N GLU A 305 -19.03 -6.13 -12.45
CA GLU A 305 -20.50 -6.27 -12.34
C GLU A 305 -21.26 -4.95 -12.11
N GLY A 306 -20.57 -3.81 -11.94
CA GLY A 306 -21.21 -2.52 -11.74
C GLY A 306 -20.41 -1.51 -10.92
N ARG A 307 -21.13 -0.50 -10.39
CA ARG A 307 -20.60 0.50 -9.47
C ARG A 307 -20.60 -0.04 -8.05
N ASP A 308 -19.53 0.18 -7.32
CA ASP A 308 -19.44 -0.19 -5.92
C ASP A 308 -19.03 1.00 -5.07
N ILE A 309 -20.05 1.63 -4.49
CA ILE A 309 -19.88 2.78 -3.60
C ILE A 309 -19.21 2.29 -2.33
N MET A 310 -18.01 2.80 -2.06
CA MET A 310 -17.26 2.45 -0.86
C MET A 310 -17.63 3.37 0.30
N PHE A 311 -17.54 4.68 0.10
CA PHE A 311 -17.84 5.69 1.11
C PHE A 311 -17.91 7.09 0.49
N SER A 312 -18.38 8.07 1.25
CA SER A 312 -18.37 9.49 0.87
C SER A 312 -17.16 10.24 1.44
N LEU A 313 -16.71 11.23 0.68
CA LEU A 313 -15.72 12.25 1.06
C LEU A 313 -16.44 13.57 1.35
N GLU A 314 -15.89 14.34 2.28
CA GLU A 314 -16.51 15.58 2.78
C GLU A 314 -15.50 16.75 2.82
N ALA A 315 -15.92 17.90 3.35
CA ALA A 315 -15.04 19.05 3.49
C ALA A 315 -13.76 18.70 4.26
N ASN A 316 -12.62 19.15 3.73
CA ASN A 316 -11.25 18.85 4.12
C ASN A 316 -10.70 17.48 3.70
N ASP A 317 -11.50 16.59 3.11
CA ASP A 317 -10.94 15.41 2.48
C ASP A 317 -10.10 15.79 1.24
N VAL A 318 -9.06 14.99 1.00
CA VAL A 318 -8.15 15.16 -0.13
C VAL A 318 -8.46 14.10 -1.18
N ILE A 319 -8.50 14.52 -2.45
CA ILE A 319 -8.76 13.68 -3.63
C ILE A 319 -7.59 13.78 -4.61
N GLY A 320 -7.36 12.70 -5.35
CA GLY A 320 -6.34 12.63 -6.38
C GLY A 320 -5.03 11.99 -5.92
N ASN A 321 -3.95 12.26 -6.65
CA ASN A 321 -2.71 11.49 -6.54
C ASN A 321 -1.78 12.01 -5.44
N ILE A 322 -1.51 11.19 -4.41
CA ILE A 322 -0.55 11.50 -3.34
C ILE A 322 0.86 11.12 -3.81
N PRO A 323 1.83 12.04 -3.83
CA PRO A 323 3.08 11.85 -4.57
C PRO A 323 4.04 10.78 -3.96
N PHE A 324 3.86 10.41 -2.69
CA PHE A 324 4.77 9.52 -1.97
C PHE A 324 4.19 8.14 -1.62
N VAL A 325 2.91 7.88 -1.91
CA VAL A 325 2.29 6.61 -1.51
C VAL A 325 1.07 6.25 -2.37
N ASP A 326 1.00 4.97 -2.74
CA ASP A 326 -0.21 4.37 -3.32
C ASP A 326 -1.02 3.68 -2.21
N PHE A 327 -2.27 4.14 -2.02
CA PHE A 327 -3.22 3.60 -1.06
C PHE A 327 -4.34 2.77 -1.71
N GLY A 328 -4.27 2.54 -3.03
CA GLY A 328 -5.12 1.59 -3.75
C GLY A 328 -6.50 2.11 -4.18
N HIS A 329 -6.74 3.42 -4.15
CA HIS A 329 -7.97 4.06 -4.69
C HIS A 329 -7.63 4.93 -5.90
N GLU A 330 -7.41 6.23 -5.71
CA GLU A 330 -6.96 7.14 -6.74
C GLU A 330 -5.43 7.01 -6.92
N PRO A 331 -4.89 6.96 -8.16
CA PRO A 331 -5.58 7.21 -9.43
C PRO A 331 -6.20 5.98 -10.12
N ASN A 332 -5.88 4.75 -9.71
CA ASN A 332 -6.01 3.58 -10.60
C ASN A 332 -7.27 2.73 -10.39
N SER A 333 -7.77 2.63 -9.17
CA SER A 333 -8.77 1.64 -8.77
C SER A 333 -10.09 2.24 -8.31
N ALA A 334 -10.13 3.54 -8.05
CA ALA A 334 -11.33 4.27 -7.67
C ALA A 334 -11.61 5.44 -8.61
N ILE A 335 -12.90 5.68 -8.82
CA ILE A 335 -13.48 6.86 -9.41
C ILE A 335 -14.03 7.75 -8.29
N ILE A 336 -13.82 9.06 -8.39
CA ILE A 336 -14.44 10.03 -7.47
C ILE A 336 -15.57 10.78 -8.17
N ILE A 337 -16.79 10.54 -7.68
CA ILE A 337 -18.00 11.15 -8.23
C ILE A 337 -18.41 12.33 -7.35
N PRO A 338 -18.38 13.57 -7.87
CA PRO A 338 -18.74 14.74 -7.08
C PRO A 338 -20.27 14.88 -6.89
N SER A 339 -20.67 15.46 -5.76
CA SER A 339 -22.03 15.98 -5.59
C SER A 339 -22.24 17.30 -6.31
N LYS A 340 -23.51 17.66 -6.53
CA LYS A 340 -23.85 18.99 -7.06
C LYS A 340 -23.30 20.06 -6.13
N GLY A 341 -22.51 20.99 -6.67
CA GLY A 341 -21.92 22.09 -5.91
C GLY A 341 -20.61 21.76 -5.17
N LEU A 342 -19.97 20.63 -5.46
CA LEU A 342 -18.62 20.36 -4.94
C LEU A 342 -17.66 21.49 -5.34
N LYS A 343 -16.95 22.05 -4.36
CA LYS A 343 -15.86 23.00 -4.57
C LYS A 343 -14.56 22.39 -4.06
N THR A 344 -13.50 22.57 -4.84
CA THR A 344 -12.18 22.06 -4.52
C THR A 344 -11.13 23.15 -4.68
N GLU A 345 -10.03 22.98 -3.94
CA GLU A 345 -8.84 23.81 -4.03
C GLU A 345 -7.66 22.93 -4.42
N LYS A 346 -6.87 23.37 -5.40
CA LYS A 346 -5.70 22.61 -5.86
C LYS A 346 -4.60 22.68 -4.80
N MET A 347 -4.03 21.52 -4.48
CA MET A 347 -2.86 21.39 -3.63
C MET A 347 -1.62 21.26 -4.51
N ASP A 348 -0.46 21.69 -4.01
CA ASP A 348 0.83 21.51 -4.69
C ASP A 348 1.48 20.18 -4.30
N PRO A 349 1.54 19.17 -5.21
CA PRO A 349 2.16 17.89 -4.90
C PRO A 349 3.67 18.01 -4.62
N ILE A 350 4.36 19.01 -5.18
CA ILE A 350 5.79 19.20 -4.97
C ILE A 350 6.06 19.65 -3.54
N GLU A 351 5.30 20.61 -3.02
CA GLU A 351 5.44 21.06 -1.64
C GLU A 351 5.04 19.96 -0.65
N ILE A 352 3.98 19.21 -0.95
CA ILE A 352 3.59 18.03 -0.16
C ILE A 352 4.72 16.98 -0.14
N GLN A 353 5.33 16.67 -1.29
CA GLN A 353 6.47 15.74 -1.35
C GLN A 353 7.67 16.24 -0.54
N LYS A 354 8.04 17.51 -0.68
CA LYS A 354 9.16 18.11 0.07
C LYS A 354 8.96 18.04 1.58
N GLU A 355 7.72 18.22 2.04
CA GLU A 355 7.39 18.11 3.45
C GLU A 355 7.44 16.66 3.92
N TYR A 356 6.89 15.72 3.14
CA TYR A 356 7.03 14.28 3.40
C TYR A 356 8.50 13.86 3.51
N ASP A 357 9.37 14.32 2.61
CA ASP A 357 10.77 13.93 2.57
C ASP A 357 11.54 14.32 3.85
N LYS A 358 11.11 15.40 4.51
CA LYS A 358 11.69 15.87 5.79
C LYS A 358 11.21 15.08 7.01
N LEU A 359 10.15 14.28 6.87
CA LEU A 359 9.65 13.48 7.97
C LEU A 359 10.65 12.42 8.41
N SER A 360 10.62 12.10 9.70
CA SER A 360 11.36 10.98 10.27
C SER A 360 10.92 9.67 9.65
N ARG A 361 11.84 8.70 9.62
CA ARG A 361 11.55 7.36 9.09
C ARG A 361 10.35 6.72 9.80
N THR A 362 10.26 6.86 11.11
CA THR A 362 9.17 6.29 11.91
C THR A 362 7.82 6.92 11.58
N PHE A 363 7.78 8.25 11.37
CA PHE A 363 6.56 8.92 10.95
C PHE A 363 6.14 8.50 9.53
N LYS A 364 7.10 8.36 8.60
CA LYS A 364 6.85 7.78 7.27
C LYS A 364 6.31 6.35 7.35
N ASN A 365 6.81 5.53 8.29
CA ASN A 365 6.32 4.18 8.53
C ASN A 365 4.87 4.17 9.05
N LEU A 366 4.48 5.14 9.90
CA LEU A 366 3.10 5.30 10.36
C LEU A 366 2.17 5.63 9.17
N ILE A 367 2.57 6.57 8.31
CA ILE A 367 1.81 6.93 7.09
C ILE A 367 1.67 5.71 6.18
N TYR A 368 2.78 5.00 5.91
CA TYR A 368 2.79 3.79 5.10
C TYR A 368 1.80 2.74 5.63
N ASN A 369 1.78 2.50 6.94
CA ASN A 369 0.86 1.55 7.56
C ASN A 369 -0.61 1.95 7.35
N ILE A 370 -0.96 3.22 7.54
CA ILE A 370 -2.33 3.71 7.29
C ILE A 370 -2.73 3.44 5.84
N CYS A 371 -1.87 3.77 4.86
CA CYS A 371 -2.14 3.51 3.44
C CYS A 371 -2.26 2.02 3.12
N ASN A 372 -1.41 1.18 3.73
CA ASN A 372 -1.48 -0.27 3.58
C ASN A 372 -2.79 -0.83 4.17
N TYR A 373 -3.28 -0.28 5.28
CA TYR A 373 -4.57 -0.66 5.86
C TYR A 373 -5.72 -0.26 4.96
N ILE A 374 -5.71 0.96 4.41
CA ILE A 374 -6.72 1.42 3.43
C ILE A 374 -6.79 0.43 2.26
N ARG A 375 -5.64 0.12 1.65
CA ARG A 375 -5.56 -0.80 0.50
C ARG A 375 -6.12 -2.18 0.84
N ASN A 376 -5.73 -2.76 1.97
CA ASN A 376 -6.17 -4.11 2.35
C ASN A 376 -7.64 -4.16 2.73
N THR A 377 -8.14 -3.19 3.51
CA THR A 377 -9.56 -3.10 3.87
C THR A 377 -10.42 -2.89 2.64
N THR A 378 -9.94 -2.12 1.66
CA THR A 378 -10.66 -1.92 0.39
C THR A 378 -10.87 -3.24 -0.35
N GLY A 379 -9.81 -4.02 -0.54
CA GLY A 379 -9.92 -5.34 -1.17
C GLY A 379 -10.79 -6.31 -0.36
N TYR A 380 -10.78 -6.17 0.97
CA TYR A 380 -11.64 -6.96 1.86
C TYR A 380 -13.13 -6.60 1.70
N VAL A 381 -13.46 -5.31 1.71
CA VAL A 381 -14.81 -4.79 1.49
C VAL A 381 -15.36 -5.27 0.15
N ALA A 382 -14.59 -5.12 -0.94
CA ALA A 382 -14.99 -5.60 -2.26
C ALA A 382 -15.30 -7.11 -2.30
N ARG A 383 -14.51 -7.93 -1.58
CA ARG A 383 -14.77 -9.38 -1.49
C ARG A 383 -16.01 -9.72 -0.66
N LEU A 384 -16.26 -8.99 0.43
CA LEU A 384 -17.48 -9.19 1.23
C LEU A 384 -18.73 -8.93 0.40
N GLN A 385 -18.68 -7.94 -0.50
CA GLN A 385 -19.83 -7.56 -1.34
C GLN A 385 -20.16 -8.63 -2.37
N VAL A 386 -19.15 -9.19 -3.06
CA VAL A 386 -19.35 -10.29 -4.02
C VAL A 386 -19.95 -11.52 -3.33
N LYS A 387 -19.49 -11.85 -2.11
CA LYS A 387 -20.01 -13.01 -1.36
C LYS A 387 -21.50 -12.87 -1.00
N ASN A 388 -21.94 -11.66 -0.65
CA ASN A 388 -23.35 -11.40 -0.32
C ASN A 388 -24.26 -11.31 -1.56
N GLN A 389 -23.72 -11.11 -2.76
CA GLN A 389 -24.50 -11.11 -4.01
C GLN A 389 -24.70 -12.51 -4.60
N GLY A 390 -23.85 -13.48 -4.23
CA GLY A 390 -23.93 -14.88 -4.66
C GLY A 390 -24.60 -15.83 -3.67
N SER A 391 -25.18 -15.32 -2.58
CA SER A 391 -25.98 -16.05 -1.59
C SER A 391 -27.44 -15.66 -1.73
#